data_AF-A0A2W5YEW8-F1
#
_entry.id   AF-A0A2W5YEW8-F1
#
_cell.length_a   1.000
_cell.length_b   1.000
_cell.length_c   1.000
_cell.angle_alpha   90.00
_cell.angle_beta   90.00
_cell.angle_gamma   90.00
#
_symmetry.space_group_name_H-M   'P 1'
#
loop_
_entity.id
_entity.type
_entity.pdbx_description
1 polymer ?
#
loop_
_entity_poly.entity_id
_entity_poly.type
_entity_poly.pdbx_seq_one_letter_code
_entity_poly.pdbx_strand_id
1 'polypeptide(L)'
;MTRRAGIRPLIVPALASAAGLLFSGCGTTSVTRALPSYEPPIAKSDFQTVRTTAYTHTEADHLEYTNHNALGGELHAAGAPVRRAENGRTTLAFQEPGDYQRVSYSGGPQPFSLDDHPRTLRAKPVTIKPAHGRKVVIRKLEPPRIGSAAADWSRWPVGTTFRLTSTGQIYRVDDYGWALAGRNTIDLYMATPSAMNSWGARDEAIQILQWGDPAVSLRLLQPHEEHKHIKRMVLELQGRGEEAAELR
;
A
#
# COMPACT_ATOMS: atom_id res chain seq x y z
N MET A 1 -79.24 18.00 48.35
CA MET A 1 -79.64 18.02 46.93
C MET A 1 -79.68 19.48 46.49
N THR A 2 -78.52 20.03 46.13
CA THR A 2 -78.34 21.47 45.85
C THR A 2 -77.40 21.58 44.65
N ARG A 3 -77.91 22.22 43.60
CA ARG A 3 -77.36 22.24 42.25
C ARG A 3 -76.16 23.17 42.13
N ARG A 4 -75.22 22.73 41.29
CA ARG A 4 -74.07 23.46 40.74
C ARG A 4 -74.50 24.73 40.02
N ALA A 5 -73.73 25.80 40.20
CA ALA A 5 -73.56 26.88 39.23
C ALA A 5 -72.06 27.21 39.18
N GLY A 6 -71.38 26.70 38.15
CA GLY A 6 -69.97 27.01 37.88
C GLY A 6 -69.88 28.10 36.81
N ILE A 7 -69.33 29.26 37.18
CA ILE A 7 -69.02 30.36 36.29
C ILE A 7 -67.64 30.09 35.68
N ARG A 8 -67.55 30.11 34.35
CA ARG A 8 -66.30 30.03 33.58
C ARG A 8 -65.59 31.38 33.58
N PRO A 9 -64.25 31.43 33.71
CA PRO A 9 -63.47 32.48 33.09
C PRO A 9 -62.68 31.95 31.89
N LEU A 10 -62.82 32.69 30.80
CA LEU A 10 -62.10 32.64 29.54
C LEU A 10 -60.65 33.11 29.76
N ILE A 11 -59.65 32.30 29.38
CA ILE A 11 -58.26 32.76 29.23
C ILE A 11 -57.72 32.18 27.92
N VAL A 12 -57.29 33.08 27.02
CA VAL A 12 -56.57 32.83 25.77
C VAL A 12 -55.42 33.85 25.74
N PRO A 13 -54.34 33.66 24.96
CA PRO A 13 -53.15 32.87 25.24
C PRO A 13 -51.89 33.77 25.40
N ALA A 14 -50.81 33.27 25.99
CA ALA A 14 -49.49 33.89 25.85
C ALA A 14 -48.49 32.83 25.35
N LEU A 15 -48.27 32.84 24.04
CA LEU A 15 -47.15 32.16 23.39
C LEU A 15 -45.86 32.87 23.79
N ALA A 16 -45.03 32.22 24.61
CA ALA A 16 -43.62 32.56 24.75
C ALA A 16 -42.80 31.45 24.10
N SER A 17 -42.53 31.60 22.80
CA SER A 17 -41.61 30.76 22.06
C SER A 17 -40.18 31.09 22.49
N ALA A 18 -39.66 30.39 23.49
CA ALA A 18 -38.24 30.37 23.79
C ALA A 18 -37.54 29.44 22.79
N ALA A 19 -37.21 29.97 21.61
CA ALA A 19 -36.30 29.34 20.68
C ALA A 19 -34.88 29.38 21.27
N GLY A 20 -34.57 28.39 22.11
CA GLY A 20 -33.20 28.08 22.49
C GLY A 20 -32.46 27.55 21.26
N LEU A 21 -31.84 28.44 20.49
CA LEU A 21 -30.79 28.10 19.53
C LEU A 21 -29.59 27.56 20.33
N LEU A 22 -29.66 26.29 20.70
CA LEU A 22 -28.47 25.51 21.02
C LEU A 22 -27.71 25.34 19.72
N PHE A 23 -26.76 26.25 19.47
CA PHE A 23 -25.64 25.98 18.58
C PHE A 23 -24.84 24.82 19.17
N SER A 24 -25.31 23.60 18.91
CA SER A 24 -24.49 22.41 19.02
C SER A 24 -23.46 22.55 17.91
N GLY A 25 -22.27 23.03 18.28
CA GLY A 25 -21.14 23.07 17.37
C GLY A 25 -20.96 21.68 16.78
N CYS A 26 -20.92 21.58 15.45
CA CYS A 26 -20.24 20.47 14.80
C CYS A 26 -18.77 20.55 15.20
N GLY A 27 -18.46 20.02 16.38
CA GLY A 27 -17.12 19.54 16.66
C GLY A 27 -16.82 18.50 15.60
N THR A 28 -15.76 18.74 14.83
CA THR A 28 -15.07 17.71 14.07
C THR A 28 -14.65 16.63 15.06
N THR A 29 -15.56 15.68 15.28
CA THR A 29 -15.23 14.44 15.95
C THR A 29 -14.29 13.74 15.00
N SER A 30 -12.99 13.77 15.31
CA SER A 30 -12.04 12.80 14.80
C SER A 30 -12.57 11.43 15.22
N VAL A 31 -13.43 10.84 14.39
CA VAL A 31 -13.92 9.47 14.57
C VAL A 31 -12.66 8.62 14.56
N THR A 32 -12.21 8.21 15.74
CA THR A 32 -11.09 7.30 15.87
C THR A 32 -11.57 5.97 15.30
N ARG A 33 -11.33 5.77 14.00
CA ARG A 33 -11.72 4.56 13.30
C ARG A 33 -11.05 3.38 13.99
N ALA A 34 -11.84 2.41 14.42
CA ALA A 34 -11.32 1.20 15.05
C ALA A 34 -10.36 0.50 14.09
N LEU A 35 -9.25 0.00 14.61
CA LEU A 35 -8.29 -0.74 13.81
C LEU A 35 -8.90 -2.05 13.31
N PRO A 36 -8.49 -2.54 12.13
CA PRO A 36 -8.92 -3.85 11.67
C PRO A 36 -8.45 -4.95 12.63
N SER A 37 -9.10 -6.11 12.53
CA SER A 37 -8.70 -7.31 13.29
C SER A 37 -7.26 -7.69 12.96
N TYR A 38 -6.50 -8.04 13.99
CA TYR A 38 -5.12 -8.46 13.85
C TYR A 38 -5.04 -9.87 13.26
N GLU A 39 -4.25 -10.03 12.21
CA GLU A 39 -3.93 -11.31 11.57
C GLU A 39 -2.48 -11.69 11.91
N PRO A 40 -2.15 -12.94 12.26
CA PRO A 40 -0.76 -13.35 12.47
C PRO A 40 0.11 -13.07 11.22
N PRO A 41 1.35 -12.56 11.37
CA PRO A 41 2.22 -12.29 10.24
C PRO A 41 2.55 -13.55 9.44
N ILE A 42 2.55 -13.44 8.11
CA ILE A 42 2.99 -14.52 7.23
C ILE A 42 4.52 -14.58 7.22
N ALA A 43 5.09 -15.79 7.20
CA ALA A 43 6.52 -15.98 7.09
C ALA A 43 7.06 -15.45 5.75
N LYS A 44 8.14 -14.67 5.80
CA LYS A 44 8.78 -14.11 4.60
C LYS A 44 9.25 -15.23 3.68
N SER A 45 8.83 -15.18 2.41
CA SER A 45 9.18 -16.11 1.34
C SER A 45 9.26 -15.37 0.00
N ASP A 46 10.03 -15.92 -0.94
CA ASP A 46 10.13 -15.40 -2.31
C ASP A 46 8.81 -15.54 -3.09
N PHE A 47 7.97 -16.51 -2.69
CA PHE A 47 6.64 -16.71 -3.26
C PHE A 47 5.60 -16.83 -2.15
N GLN A 48 4.54 -16.04 -2.25
CA GLN A 48 3.48 -15.96 -1.24
C GLN A 48 2.13 -15.76 -1.93
N THR A 49 1.06 -16.28 -1.33
CA THR A 49 -0.30 -15.89 -1.71
C THR A 49 -0.79 -14.88 -0.69
N VAL A 50 -1.18 -13.69 -1.16
CA VAL A 50 -1.62 -12.60 -0.30
C VAL A 50 -2.98 -12.12 -0.75
N ARG A 51 -3.77 -11.59 0.18
CA ARG A 51 -4.99 -10.87 -0.21
C ARG A 51 -4.57 -9.54 -0.83
N THR A 52 -5.09 -9.25 -2.01
CA THR A 52 -4.90 -7.97 -2.66
C THR A 52 -6.23 -7.23 -2.79
N THR A 53 -6.17 -5.93 -2.60
CA THR A 53 -7.24 -4.98 -2.93
C THR A 53 -6.68 -3.95 -3.90
N ALA A 54 -7.50 -2.97 -4.29
CA ALA A 54 -7.01 -1.81 -5.00
C ALA A 54 -7.60 -0.55 -4.39
N TYR A 55 -6.83 0.53 -4.48
CA TYR A 55 -7.23 1.87 -4.07
C TYR A 55 -6.89 2.89 -5.14
N THR A 56 -7.45 4.08 -5.01
CA THR A 56 -7.12 5.23 -5.86
C THR A 56 -7.13 6.52 -5.06
N HIS A 57 -6.32 7.50 -5.49
CA HIS A 57 -6.19 8.80 -4.82
C HIS A 57 -7.48 9.64 -4.84
N THR A 58 -8.51 9.18 -5.55
CA THR A 58 -9.82 9.84 -5.62
C THR A 58 -10.81 9.32 -4.57
N GLU A 59 -10.43 8.31 -3.78
CA GLU A 59 -11.23 7.83 -2.66
C GLU A 59 -11.21 8.82 -1.50
N ALA A 60 -12.32 8.84 -0.74
CA ALA A 60 -12.57 9.85 0.29
C ALA A 60 -11.47 9.91 1.38
N ASP A 61 -10.90 8.76 1.74
CA ASP A 61 -9.84 8.64 2.74
C ASP A 61 -8.43 8.94 2.20
N HIS A 62 -8.27 9.12 0.89
CA HIS A 62 -7.02 9.58 0.26
C HIS A 62 -7.05 11.04 -0.20
N LEU A 63 -8.20 11.73 -0.17
CA LEU A 63 -8.33 13.11 -0.66
C LEU A 63 -7.36 14.09 0.03
N GLU A 64 -7.08 13.90 1.31
CA GLU A 64 -6.13 14.72 2.06
C GLU A 64 -4.69 14.59 1.53
N TYR A 65 -4.33 13.40 1.06
CA TYR A 65 -2.99 13.07 0.55
C TYR A 65 -2.85 13.26 -0.96
N THR A 66 -3.96 13.56 -1.66
CA THR A 66 -4.00 13.69 -3.13
C THR A 66 -3.26 12.53 -3.80
N ASN A 67 -2.48 12.77 -4.86
CA ASN A 67 -1.73 11.77 -5.59
C ASN A 67 -0.36 11.43 -4.97
N HIS A 68 -0.15 11.63 -3.66
CA HIS A 68 1.13 11.36 -3.00
C HIS A 68 1.07 10.09 -2.15
N ASN A 69 2.19 9.38 -2.09
CA ASN A 69 2.41 8.24 -1.20
C ASN A 69 2.96 8.70 0.16
N ALA A 70 3.03 7.77 1.12
CA ALA A 70 3.61 8.02 2.45
C ALA A 70 5.09 8.44 2.46
N LEU A 71 5.82 8.30 1.34
CA LEU A 71 7.20 8.80 1.19
C LEU A 71 7.26 10.25 0.66
N GLY A 72 6.11 10.86 0.36
CA GLY A 72 6.02 12.20 -0.24
C GLY A 72 6.28 12.24 -1.75
N GLY A 73 6.40 11.08 -2.40
CA GLY A 73 6.48 10.97 -3.86
C GLY A 73 5.12 10.76 -4.50
N GLU A 74 5.04 10.83 -5.83
CA GLU A 74 3.78 10.59 -6.55
C GLU A 74 3.42 9.09 -6.61
N LEU A 75 2.12 8.81 -6.51
CA LEU A 75 1.56 7.48 -6.73
C LEU A 75 1.60 7.12 -8.22
N HIS A 76 2.05 5.90 -8.51
CA HIS A 76 2.21 5.43 -9.88
C HIS A 76 1.38 4.17 -10.13
N ALA A 77 0.55 4.17 -11.17
CA ALA A 77 -0.09 2.93 -11.61
C ALA A 77 0.96 2.05 -12.32
N ALA A 78 0.91 0.74 -12.06
CA ALA A 78 1.79 -0.20 -12.75
C ALA A 78 1.60 -0.15 -14.28
N GLY A 79 2.63 -0.54 -15.01
CA GLY A 79 2.57 -0.70 -16.46
C GLY A 79 1.53 -1.73 -16.90
N ALA A 80 1.34 -1.86 -18.21
CA ALA A 80 0.40 -2.84 -18.76
C ALA A 80 0.76 -4.28 -18.32
N PRO A 81 -0.24 -5.17 -18.18
CA PRO A 81 0.00 -6.59 -17.92
C PRO A 81 0.98 -7.19 -18.93
N VAL A 82 1.99 -7.89 -18.41
CA VAL A 82 3.05 -8.51 -19.20
C VAL A 82 2.66 -9.97 -19.46
N ARG A 83 2.68 -10.38 -20.73
CA ARG A 83 2.33 -11.77 -21.07
C ARG A 83 3.47 -12.69 -20.62
N ARG A 84 3.14 -13.89 -20.11
CA ARG A 84 4.08 -14.87 -19.51
C ARG A 84 5.38 -15.10 -20.30
N ALA A 85 5.36 -14.99 -21.64
CA ALA A 85 6.55 -15.13 -22.49
C ALA A 85 7.59 -13.99 -22.34
N GLU A 86 7.20 -12.85 -21.79
CA GLU A 86 8.05 -11.65 -21.61
C GLU A 86 8.65 -11.58 -20.19
N ASN A 87 8.06 -12.29 -19.21
CA ASN A 87 8.44 -12.26 -17.80
C ASN A 87 9.88 -12.74 -17.50
N GLY A 88 10.43 -13.64 -18.33
CA GLY A 88 11.77 -14.22 -18.15
C GLY A 88 12.92 -13.31 -18.59
N ARG A 89 12.64 -12.23 -19.33
CA ARG A 89 13.67 -11.29 -19.83
C ARG A 89 13.86 -10.09 -18.91
N THR A 90 12.81 -9.67 -18.21
CA THR A 90 12.80 -8.45 -17.39
C THR A 90 13.59 -8.58 -16.08
N THR A 91 13.70 -9.79 -15.51
CA THR A 91 14.48 -10.03 -14.28
C THR A 91 15.97 -9.68 -14.43
N LEU A 92 16.50 -9.67 -15.67
CA LEU A 92 17.89 -9.35 -15.95
C LEU A 92 18.19 -7.84 -16.09
N ALA A 93 17.16 -6.98 -16.07
CA ALA A 93 17.30 -5.54 -16.33
C ALA A 93 17.01 -4.64 -15.11
N PHE A 94 16.72 -5.20 -13.93
CA PHE A 94 16.54 -4.45 -12.70
C PHE A 94 17.90 -4.12 -12.06
N GLN A 95 18.55 -3.09 -12.59
CA GLN A 95 19.66 -2.42 -11.91
C GLN A 95 19.42 -0.91 -12.02
N GLU A 96 18.51 -0.42 -11.18
CA GLU A 96 18.39 1.01 -10.86
C GLU A 96 19.46 1.37 -9.82
N PRO A 97 20.11 2.54 -9.90
CA PRO A 97 21.12 2.97 -8.95
C PRO A 97 20.43 3.59 -7.73
N GLY A 98 20.18 2.77 -6.70
CA GLY A 98 19.75 3.22 -5.39
C GLY A 98 20.40 2.35 -4.32
N ASP A 99 21.02 2.99 -3.33
CA ASP A 99 21.90 2.41 -2.30
C ASP A 99 21.19 1.49 -1.28
N TYR A 100 20.40 0.51 -1.72
CA TYR A 100 19.83 -0.50 -0.84
C TYR A 100 20.48 -1.87 -1.10
N GLN A 101 21.14 -2.38 -0.06
CA GLN A 101 21.87 -3.62 -0.09
C GLN A 101 20.88 -4.81 -0.14
N ARG A 102 21.12 -5.76 -1.04
CA ARG A 102 20.31 -6.97 -1.22
C ARG A 102 20.34 -7.82 0.05
N VAL A 103 19.30 -7.76 0.89
CA VAL A 103 19.13 -8.67 2.03
C VAL A 103 18.46 -9.96 1.53
N SER A 104 19.24 -11.04 1.40
CA SER A 104 18.74 -12.37 1.08
C SER A 104 18.49 -13.13 2.39
N TYR A 105 17.27 -13.64 2.61
CA TYR A 105 16.91 -14.38 3.83
C TYR A 105 17.17 -15.90 3.73
N SER A 106 17.93 -16.35 2.73
CA SER A 106 18.44 -17.73 2.66
C SER A 106 19.89 -17.79 3.14
N GLY A 107 20.10 -18.34 4.34
CA GLY A 107 21.42 -18.43 4.97
C GLY A 107 22.30 -19.56 4.42
N GLY A 108 23.60 -19.25 4.26
CA GLY A 108 24.73 -20.17 4.13
C GLY A 108 26.00 -19.44 3.65
N PRO A 109 27.10 -19.31 4.45
CA PRO A 109 28.26 -18.49 4.11
C PRO A 109 29.37 -19.27 3.39
N GLN A 110 30.00 -18.70 2.34
CA GLN A 110 31.27 -19.14 1.74
C GLN A 110 31.93 -18.00 0.91
N PRO A 111 33.25 -18.02 0.68
CA PRO A 111 34.20 -17.03 1.23
C PRO A 111 34.61 -15.92 0.26
N PHE A 112 35.25 -14.88 0.83
CA PHE A 112 35.84 -13.78 0.08
C PHE A 112 36.93 -14.31 -0.88
N SER A 113 36.82 -13.97 -2.16
CA SER A 113 37.93 -14.00 -3.10
C SER A 113 38.08 -12.59 -3.63
N LEU A 114 39.08 -11.87 -3.12
CA LEU A 114 39.60 -10.68 -3.78
C LEU A 114 40.42 -11.17 -4.96
N ASP A 115 39.99 -10.82 -6.17
CA ASP A 115 40.82 -10.45 -7.32
C ASP A 115 39.90 -10.32 -8.54
N ASP A 116 39.67 -9.09 -9.04
CA ASP A 116 39.88 -8.82 -10.47
C ASP A 116 39.76 -7.33 -10.82
N HIS A 117 40.66 -6.88 -11.67
CA HIS A 117 40.80 -5.51 -12.16
C HIS A 117 39.68 -5.11 -13.14
N PRO A 118 39.31 -3.82 -13.24
CA PRO A 118 38.25 -3.38 -14.14
C PRO A 118 38.69 -3.50 -15.62
N ARG A 119 38.26 -4.56 -16.31
CA ARG A 119 38.29 -4.64 -17.77
C ARG A 119 37.03 -3.97 -18.35
N THR A 120 37.24 -2.82 -18.99
CA THR A 120 36.26 -2.15 -19.84
C THR A 120 36.04 -2.96 -21.13
N LEU A 121 35.10 -3.90 -21.12
CA LEU A 121 34.63 -4.55 -22.36
C LEU A 121 33.57 -3.67 -23.02
N ARG A 122 34.00 -2.84 -23.98
CA ARG A 122 33.11 -2.24 -24.99
C ARG A 122 32.43 -3.38 -25.77
N ALA A 123 31.16 -3.63 -25.53
CA ALA A 123 30.37 -4.54 -26.36
C ALA A 123 30.22 -3.94 -27.77
N LYS A 124 30.74 -4.64 -28.79
CA LYS A 124 30.48 -4.31 -30.20
C LYS A 124 29.06 -4.80 -30.56
N PRO A 125 28.27 -4.05 -31.35
CA PRO A 125 26.98 -4.52 -31.80
C PRO A 125 27.15 -5.72 -32.74
N VAL A 126 26.51 -6.84 -32.41
CA VAL A 126 26.40 -8.01 -33.29
C VAL A 126 25.28 -7.73 -34.30
N THR A 127 25.65 -7.55 -35.57
CA THR A 127 24.68 -7.47 -36.68
C THR A 127 24.34 -8.88 -37.15
N ILE A 128 23.13 -9.34 -36.83
CA ILE A 128 22.58 -10.58 -37.41
C ILE A 128 21.86 -10.21 -38.71
N LYS A 129 22.31 -10.75 -39.85
CA LYS A 129 21.61 -10.62 -41.14
C LYS A 129 20.39 -11.57 -41.14
N PRO A 130 19.15 -11.09 -41.35
CA PRO A 130 18.01 -11.99 -41.48
C PRO A 130 17.96 -12.61 -42.88
N ALA A 131 17.97 -13.94 -42.95
CA ALA A 131 17.54 -14.68 -44.12
C ALA A 131 16.00 -14.70 -44.15
N HIS A 132 15.42 -14.26 -45.27
CA HIS A 132 14.00 -14.36 -45.62
C HIS A 132 12.98 -13.65 -44.69
N GLY A 133 12.61 -12.43 -45.08
CA GLY A 133 11.19 -12.10 -45.26
C GLY A 133 10.27 -11.91 -44.05
N ARG A 134 10.74 -11.43 -42.89
CA ARG A 134 9.88 -10.68 -41.94
C ARG A 134 10.74 -9.73 -41.10
N LYS A 135 10.57 -8.42 -41.27
CA LYS A 135 11.18 -7.42 -40.37
C LYS A 135 10.49 -7.54 -39.01
N VAL A 136 11.06 -8.32 -38.10
CA VAL A 136 10.63 -8.30 -36.69
C VAL A 136 11.24 -7.04 -36.09
N VAL A 137 10.41 -6.03 -35.86
CA VAL A 137 10.80 -4.87 -35.06
C VAL A 137 10.95 -5.37 -33.63
N ILE A 138 12.18 -5.67 -33.20
CA ILE A 138 12.49 -5.86 -31.79
C ILE A 138 12.41 -4.46 -31.15
N ARG A 139 11.24 -4.11 -30.62
CA ARG A 139 11.12 -2.91 -29.78
C ARG A 139 12.05 -3.12 -28.59
N LYS A 140 12.91 -2.15 -28.31
CA LYS A 140 13.65 -2.09 -27.04
C LYS A 140 12.58 -2.16 -25.95
N LEU A 141 12.60 -3.22 -25.13
CA LEU A 141 11.66 -3.37 -24.03
C LEU A 141 11.99 -2.24 -23.04
N GLU A 142 11.12 -1.25 -22.95
CA GLU A 142 11.25 -0.24 -21.90
C GLU A 142 11.16 -0.93 -20.54
N PRO A 143 11.91 -0.46 -19.53
CA PRO A 143 11.76 -0.97 -18.18
C PRO A 143 10.28 -0.90 -17.77
N PRO A 144 9.75 -1.94 -17.13
CA PRO A 144 8.35 -1.94 -16.72
C PRO A 144 8.11 -0.81 -15.72
N ARG A 145 7.05 -0.05 -15.93
CA ARG A 145 6.61 0.95 -14.96
C ARG A 145 6.18 0.24 -13.68
N ILE A 146 6.86 0.56 -12.57
CA ILE A 146 6.58 0.01 -11.25
C ILE A 146 5.37 0.74 -10.66
N GLY A 147 4.38 -0.02 -10.21
CA GLY A 147 3.23 0.51 -9.51
C GLY A 147 3.49 0.77 -8.03
N SER A 148 2.80 1.73 -7.45
CA SER A 148 2.74 1.98 -6.00
C SER A 148 1.81 0.96 -5.33
N ALA A 149 2.14 0.60 -4.10
CA ALA A 149 1.32 -0.30 -3.30
C ALA A 149 1.35 0.15 -1.84
N ALA A 150 0.17 0.10 -1.21
CA ALA A 150 0.03 0.30 0.22
C ALA A 150 0.05 -1.06 0.93
N ALA A 151 0.74 -1.12 2.06
CA ALA A 151 0.77 -2.31 2.90
C ALA A 151 1.05 -1.95 4.36
N ASP A 152 0.88 -2.91 5.25
CA ASP A 152 1.49 -2.84 6.58
C ASP A 152 3.01 -2.96 6.46
N TRP A 153 3.73 -1.88 6.79
CA TRP A 153 5.19 -1.81 6.69
C TRP A 153 5.94 -2.69 7.72
N SER A 154 5.27 -3.18 8.76
CA SER A 154 5.85 -4.21 9.63
C SER A 154 5.92 -5.58 8.96
N ARG A 155 5.03 -5.83 8.00
CA ARG A 155 4.90 -7.11 7.27
C ARG A 155 5.60 -7.08 5.92
N TRP A 156 5.36 -6.02 5.15
CA TRP A 156 6.05 -5.69 3.92
C TRP A 156 6.76 -4.35 4.10
N PRO A 157 8.00 -4.35 4.60
CA PRO A 157 8.77 -3.15 4.79
C PRO A 157 8.82 -2.27 3.55
N VAL A 158 8.87 -0.97 3.77
CA VAL A 158 8.96 0.02 2.71
C VAL A 158 10.11 -0.31 1.74
N GLY A 159 9.84 -0.18 0.45
CA GLY A 159 10.74 -0.59 -0.64
C GLY A 159 10.58 -2.04 -1.08
N THR A 160 9.76 -2.86 -0.40
CA THR A 160 9.47 -4.23 -0.86
C THR A 160 8.90 -4.19 -2.28
N THR A 161 9.60 -4.83 -3.21
CA THR A 161 9.23 -4.87 -4.63
C THR A 161 8.83 -6.29 -4.98
N PHE A 162 7.67 -6.43 -5.60
CA PHE A 162 7.07 -7.73 -5.91
C PHE A 162 6.38 -7.71 -7.27
N ARG A 163 6.19 -8.90 -7.83
CA ARG A 163 5.53 -9.14 -9.10
C ARG A 163 4.25 -9.94 -8.86
N LEU A 164 3.17 -9.54 -9.49
CA LEU A 164 1.95 -10.33 -9.55
C LEU A 164 2.14 -11.50 -10.52
N THR A 165 1.85 -12.72 -10.09
CA THR A 165 2.04 -13.90 -10.94
C THR A 165 0.99 -13.95 -12.05
N SER A 166 -0.21 -13.44 -11.80
CA SER A 166 -1.30 -13.45 -12.78
C SER A 166 -1.09 -12.47 -13.94
N THR A 167 -0.59 -11.27 -13.67
CA THR A 167 -0.45 -10.20 -14.68
C THR A 167 0.99 -9.88 -15.06
N GLY A 168 2.00 -10.35 -14.31
CA GLY A 168 3.40 -9.99 -14.50
C GLY A 168 3.74 -8.54 -14.14
N GLN A 169 2.77 -7.75 -13.69
CA GLN A 169 2.98 -6.37 -13.25
C GLN A 169 3.81 -6.33 -11.98
N ILE A 170 4.58 -5.25 -11.81
CA ILE A 170 5.52 -5.08 -10.71
C ILE A 170 5.09 -3.89 -9.90
N TYR A 171 5.12 -4.06 -8.58
CA TYR A 171 4.72 -3.08 -7.60
C TYR A 171 5.82 -2.92 -6.55
N ARG A 172 5.88 -1.73 -5.95
CA ARG A 172 6.74 -1.42 -4.83
C ARG A 172 5.89 -0.86 -3.70
N VAL A 173 6.13 -1.37 -2.49
CA VAL A 173 5.54 -0.83 -1.27
C VAL A 173 6.18 0.51 -0.98
N ASP A 174 5.44 1.58 -1.18
CA ASP A 174 5.83 2.96 -0.95
C ASP A 174 4.77 3.75 -0.18
N ASP A 175 3.66 3.10 0.17
CA ASP A 175 2.52 3.69 0.86
C ASP A 175 2.02 2.79 1.99
N TYR A 176 1.18 3.34 2.88
CA TYR A 176 0.49 2.58 3.93
C TYR A 176 -0.90 3.15 4.19
N GLY A 177 -1.73 2.42 4.93
CA GLY A 177 -3.06 2.88 5.28
C GLY A 177 -3.59 2.26 6.57
N TRP A 178 -4.47 2.99 7.26
CA TRP A 178 -5.06 2.55 8.51
C TRP A 178 -5.78 1.18 8.39
N ALA A 179 -6.36 0.89 7.23
CA ALA A 179 -7.12 -0.33 6.94
C ALA A 179 -6.24 -1.60 6.81
N LEU A 180 -4.93 -1.41 6.66
CA LEU A 180 -3.95 -2.47 6.38
C LEU A 180 -3.14 -2.84 7.62
N ALA A 181 -3.04 -1.95 8.62
CA ALA A 181 -2.26 -2.18 9.82
C ALA A 181 -2.77 -3.40 10.60
N GLY A 182 -1.92 -4.39 10.83
CA GLY A 182 -2.26 -5.67 11.44
C GLY A 182 -2.85 -6.70 10.47
N ARG A 183 -2.82 -6.47 9.15
CA ARG A 183 -3.41 -7.39 8.15
C ARG A 183 -2.38 -7.92 7.15
N ASN A 184 -2.65 -9.10 6.60
CA ASN A 184 -1.89 -9.68 5.51
C ASN A 184 -2.45 -9.27 4.13
N THR A 185 -2.83 -8.00 3.97
CA THR A 185 -3.41 -7.45 2.74
C THR A 185 -2.49 -6.41 2.12
N ILE A 186 -2.32 -6.45 0.80
CA ILE A 186 -1.61 -5.43 0.02
C ILE A 186 -2.62 -4.72 -0.87
N ASP A 187 -2.64 -3.40 -0.81
CA ASP A 187 -3.51 -2.57 -1.62
C ASP A 187 -2.76 -2.02 -2.84
N LEU A 188 -3.27 -2.27 -4.04
CA LEU A 188 -2.60 -1.89 -5.28
C LEU A 188 -3.14 -0.55 -5.78
N TYR A 189 -2.24 0.42 -6.00
CA TYR A 189 -2.67 1.71 -6.50
C TYR A 189 -3.12 1.63 -7.97
N MET A 190 -4.28 2.24 -8.24
CA MET A 190 -4.86 2.37 -9.57
C MET A 190 -5.11 3.85 -9.89
N ALA A 191 -4.80 4.24 -11.13
CA ALA A 191 -4.96 5.62 -11.58
C ALA A 191 -6.44 6.06 -11.74
N THR A 192 -7.37 5.10 -11.83
CA THR A 192 -8.80 5.41 -12.01
C THR A 192 -9.69 4.48 -11.16
N PRO A 193 -10.88 4.96 -10.72
CA PRO A 193 -11.86 4.12 -10.04
C PRO A 193 -12.32 2.91 -10.87
N SER A 194 -12.40 3.04 -12.20
CA SER A 194 -12.77 1.92 -13.06
C SER A 194 -11.73 0.79 -13.02
N ALA A 195 -10.44 1.12 -12.99
CA ALA A 195 -9.36 0.13 -12.86
C ALA A 195 -9.36 -0.52 -11.48
N MET A 196 -9.56 0.29 -10.42
CA MET A 196 -9.75 -0.19 -9.05
C MET A 196 -10.90 -1.20 -8.94
N ASN A 197 -12.09 -0.85 -9.46
CA ASN A 197 -13.26 -1.74 -9.45
C ASN A 197 -13.04 -3.01 -10.28
N SER A 198 -12.32 -2.91 -11.41
CA SER A 198 -11.98 -4.06 -12.24
C SER A 198 -11.00 -5.01 -11.52
N TRP A 199 -10.16 -4.48 -10.63
CA TRP A 199 -9.28 -5.28 -9.79
C TRP A 199 -10.05 -5.94 -8.64
N GLY A 200 -10.76 -5.17 -7.82
CA GLY A 200 -11.51 -5.68 -6.66
C GLY A 200 -10.63 -6.42 -5.64
N ALA A 201 -11.27 -7.13 -4.71
CA ALA A 201 -10.57 -7.90 -3.69
C ALA A 201 -10.39 -9.36 -4.12
N ARG A 202 -9.16 -9.87 -4.10
CA ARG A 202 -8.83 -11.25 -4.52
C ARG A 202 -7.57 -11.77 -3.85
N ASP A 203 -7.42 -13.09 -3.79
CA ASP A 203 -6.13 -13.69 -3.46
C ASP A 203 -5.24 -13.69 -4.70
N GLU A 204 -4.00 -13.25 -4.55
CA GLU A 204 -3.04 -13.14 -5.65
C GLU A 204 -1.72 -13.78 -5.23
N ALA A 205 -1.19 -14.64 -6.11
CA ALA A 205 0.14 -15.19 -5.93
C ALA A 205 1.17 -14.15 -6.34
N ILE A 206 2.03 -13.75 -5.42
CA ILE A 206 3.10 -12.79 -5.66
C ILE A 206 4.47 -13.46 -5.61
N GLN A 207 5.38 -12.95 -6.43
CA GLN A 207 6.81 -13.21 -6.33
C GLN A 207 7.48 -11.97 -5.74
N ILE A 208 8.11 -12.10 -4.58
CA ILE A 208 8.97 -11.06 -4.04
C ILE A 208 10.23 -10.99 -4.91
N LEU A 209 10.45 -9.83 -5.52
CA LEU A 209 11.68 -9.54 -6.26
C LEU A 209 12.76 -9.04 -5.32
N GLN A 210 12.34 -8.25 -4.33
CA GLN A 210 13.21 -7.71 -3.31
C GLN A 210 12.42 -7.34 -2.05
N TRP A 211 12.91 -7.72 -0.89
CA TRP A 211 12.38 -7.23 0.38
C TRP A 211 12.85 -5.80 0.66
N GLY A 212 11.96 -5.01 1.26
CA GLY A 212 12.31 -3.71 1.83
C GLY A 212 13.08 -3.84 3.14
N ASP A 213 13.43 -2.70 3.72
CA ASP A 213 14.20 -2.62 4.96
C ASP A 213 13.29 -2.33 6.18
N PRO A 214 13.17 -3.26 7.14
CA PRO A 214 12.42 -3.03 8.38
C PRO A 214 12.95 -1.85 9.21
N ALA A 215 14.26 -1.60 9.23
CA ALA A 215 14.85 -0.51 10.00
C ALA A 215 14.51 0.85 9.38
N VAL A 216 14.48 0.94 8.05
CA VAL A 216 14.00 2.14 7.35
C VAL A 216 12.52 2.36 7.62
N SER A 217 11.71 1.30 7.57
CA SER A 217 10.29 1.37 7.90
C SER A 217 10.07 1.91 9.31
N LEU A 218 10.78 1.36 10.29
CA LEU A 218 10.70 1.80 11.68
C LEU A 218 11.07 3.29 11.82
N ARG A 219 12.19 3.71 11.24
CA ARG A 219 12.65 5.10 11.30
C ARG A 219 11.65 6.09 10.70
N LEU A 220 10.96 5.71 9.63
CA LEU A 220 9.97 6.55 8.97
C LEU A 220 8.62 6.60 9.71
N LEU A 221 8.27 5.52 10.42
CA LEU A 221 7.00 5.42 11.15
C LEU A 221 7.06 6.02 12.57
N GLN A 222 8.23 5.94 13.23
CA GLN A 222 8.41 6.42 14.61
C GLN A 222 7.94 7.85 14.88
N PRO A 223 8.15 8.84 13.98
CA PRO A 223 7.66 10.20 14.20
C PRO A 223 6.13 10.35 14.24
N HIS A 224 5.38 9.30 13.84
CA HIS A 224 3.94 9.33 13.62
C HIS A 224 3.17 8.32 14.51
N GLU A 225 3.78 7.87 15.61
CA GLU A 225 3.20 6.88 16.54
C GLU A 225 1.93 7.36 17.28
N GLU A 226 1.56 8.64 17.18
CA GLU A 226 0.27 9.15 17.67
C GLU A 226 -0.92 8.49 16.95
N HIS A 227 -0.71 8.04 15.71
CA HIS A 227 -1.72 7.31 14.97
C HIS A 227 -1.71 5.84 15.35
N LYS A 228 -2.82 5.33 15.89
CA LYS A 228 -2.94 3.93 16.36
C LYS A 228 -2.46 2.88 15.34
N HIS A 229 -2.75 3.08 14.06
CA HIS A 229 -2.36 2.14 13.01
C HIS A 229 -0.84 2.13 12.80
N ILE A 230 -0.19 3.29 12.87
CA ILE A 230 1.27 3.43 12.81
C ILE A 230 1.91 2.83 14.06
N LYS A 231 1.37 3.15 15.24
CA LYS A 231 1.81 2.55 16.50
C LYS A 231 1.78 1.03 16.47
N ARG A 232 0.73 0.42 15.90
CA ARG A 232 0.65 -1.03 15.71
C ARG A 232 1.83 -1.56 14.89
N MET A 233 2.12 -0.93 13.74
CA MET A 233 3.24 -1.33 12.88
C MET A 233 4.59 -1.16 13.57
N VAL A 234 4.77 -0.07 14.33
CA VAL A 234 6.00 0.15 15.11
C VAL A 234 6.19 -0.92 16.19
N LEU A 235 5.13 -1.27 16.94
CA LEU A 235 5.19 -2.34 17.93
C LEU A 235 5.59 -3.67 17.29
N GLU A 236 5.00 -4.04 16.14
CA GLU A 236 5.39 -5.24 15.40
C GLU A 236 6.88 -5.20 14.99
N LEU A 237 7.35 -4.07 14.42
CA LEU A 237 8.76 -3.89 14.01
C LEU A 237 9.75 -3.96 15.19
N GLN A 238 9.32 -3.60 16.40
CA GLN A 238 10.10 -3.71 17.64
C GLN A 238 10.07 -5.13 18.26
N GLY A 239 9.37 -6.09 17.63
CA GLY A 239 9.21 -7.45 18.16
C GLY A 239 8.14 -7.57 19.25
N ARG A 240 7.29 -6.54 19.43
CA ARG A 240 6.23 -6.47 20.44
C ARG A 240 4.88 -6.83 19.83
N GLY A 241 4.83 -7.99 19.17
CA GLY A 241 3.66 -8.44 18.41
C GLY A 241 2.39 -8.65 19.26
N GLU A 242 2.54 -9.08 20.52
CA GLU A 242 1.40 -9.23 21.44
C GLU A 242 0.73 -7.89 21.73
N GLU A 243 1.51 -6.85 22.06
CA GLU A 243 0.99 -5.50 22.29
C GLU A 243 0.39 -4.89 21.01
N ALA A 244 0.97 -5.19 19.85
CA ALA A 244 0.41 -4.78 18.56
C ALA A 244 -0.97 -5.40 18.31
N ALA A 245 -1.15 -6.68 18.68
CA ALA A 245 -2.41 -7.40 18.53
C ALA A 245 -3.50 -6.92 19.50
N GLU A 246 -3.12 -6.44 20.67
CA GLU A 246 -4.03 -5.88 21.67
C GLU A 246 -4.55 -4.48 21.32
N LEU A 247 -3.80 -3.71 20.53
CA LEU A 247 -4.19 -2.36 20.14
C LEU A 247 -5.45 -2.41 19.26
N ARG A 248 -6.54 -1.72 19.64
CA ARG A 248 -7.83 -1.67 18.90
C ARG A 248 -8.25 -0.27 18.51
#